data_AF-A0A4R9A7R9-F1
#
_entry.id   AF-A0A4R9A7R9-F1
#
_cell.length_a   1.000
_cell.length_b   1.000
_cell.length_c   1.000
_cell.angle_alpha   90.00
_cell.angle_beta   90.00
_cell.angle_gamma   90.00
#
_symmetry.space_group_name_H-M   'P 1'
#
loop_
_entity.id
_entity.type
_entity.pdbx_description
1 polymer ?
#
loop_
_entity_poly.entity_id
_entity_poly.type
_entity_poly.pdbx_seq_one_letter_code
_entity_poly.pdbx_strand_id
1 'polypeptide(L)'
;MSAKLLPWHEHRRRVIDRNTPAGARAERPPADESRSVIWQLLSANNRELARSADIYADFASARASAVRAAEAVATRGNVTLVSDDRRGAYGWYVEVDQIPEVVCARWYVAERERRHAVDLSLASLPLAQIAEGARQYVEWQATAPRVALR
;
A
#
# COMPACT_ATOMS: atom_id res chain seq x y z
N MET A 1 12.72 8.28 12.40
CA MET A 1 12.48 7.08 11.59
C MET A 1 12.28 5.88 12.50
N SER A 2 11.03 5.66 12.85
CA SER A 2 10.53 4.51 13.58
C SER A 2 10.79 3.25 12.76
N ALA A 3 11.40 2.26 13.40
CA ALA A 3 11.66 0.96 12.79
C ALA A 3 10.38 0.29 12.22
N LYS A 4 9.21 0.66 12.74
CA LYS A 4 7.91 0.10 12.32
C LYS A 4 7.48 0.54 10.92
N LEU A 5 7.84 1.75 10.49
CA LEU A 5 7.45 2.28 9.17
C LEU A 5 8.53 2.07 8.10
N LEU A 6 9.73 1.65 8.49
CA LEU A 6 10.83 1.38 7.56
C LEU A 6 10.44 0.39 6.46
N PRO A 7 9.79 -0.76 6.74
CA PRO A 7 9.34 -1.66 5.68
C PRO A 7 8.38 -1.00 4.67
N TRP A 8 7.56 -0.04 5.13
CA TRP A 8 6.66 0.71 4.27
C TRP A 8 7.38 1.71 3.38
N HIS A 9 8.29 2.50 3.95
CA HIS A 9 9.09 3.43 3.17
C HIS A 9 9.92 2.71 2.10
N GLU A 10 10.53 1.58 2.45
CA GLU A 10 11.28 0.76 1.49
C GLU A 10 10.39 0.19 0.40
N HIS A 11 9.20 -0.31 0.75
CA HIS A 11 8.25 -0.80 -0.22
C HIS A 11 7.81 0.29 -1.19
N ARG A 12 7.35 1.44 -0.67
CA ARG A 12 6.94 2.60 -1.46
C ARG A 12 8.03 3.04 -2.43
N ARG A 13 9.26 3.25 -1.91
CA ARG A 13 10.42 3.63 -2.72
C ARG A 13 10.69 2.65 -3.86
N ARG A 14 10.58 1.34 -3.60
CA ARG A 14 10.83 0.32 -4.62
C ARG A 14 9.74 0.30 -5.70
N VAL A 15 8.50 0.60 -5.34
CA VAL A 15 7.36 0.59 -6.28
C VAL A 15 7.28 1.88 -7.08
N ILE A 16 7.48 3.05 -6.46
CA ILE A 16 7.24 4.37 -7.07
C ILE A 16 8.54 4.98 -7.62
N ASP A 17 9.59 5.10 -6.79
CA ASP A 17 10.78 5.92 -7.12
C ASP A 17 11.67 5.35 -8.23
N ARG A 18 11.34 4.21 -8.83
CA ARG A 18 12.02 3.72 -10.04
C ARG A 18 11.50 4.34 -11.34
N ASN A 19 10.26 4.84 -11.35
CA ASN A 19 9.58 5.26 -12.58
C ASN A 19 9.01 6.69 -12.55
N THR A 20 8.98 7.36 -11.39
CA THR A 20 8.39 8.70 -11.28
C THR A 20 9.43 9.81 -11.53
N PRO A 21 9.19 10.76 -12.46
CA PRO A 21 10.02 11.96 -12.55
C PRO A 21 9.94 12.76 -11.25
N ALA A 22 11.03 13.46 -10.91
CA ALA A 22 11.32 14.08 -9.61
C ALA A 22 10.34 15.17 -9.09
N GLY A 23 9.11 15.26 -9.61
CA GLY A 23 8.08 16.22 -9.22
C GLY A 23 6.96 15.69 -8.32
N ALA A 24 6.87 14.38 -8.08
CA ALA A 24 5.86 13.83 -7.16
C ALA A 24 6.24 14.20 -5.72
N ARG A 25 5.53 15.18 -5.16
CA ARG A 25 5.68 15.66 -3.79
C ARG A 25 5.51 14.50 -2.82
N ALA A 26 6.61 13.88 -2.40
CA ALA A 26 6.62 13.02 -1.23
C ALA A 26 6.18 13.89 -0.04
N GLU A 27 4.98 13.61 0.49
CA GLU A 27 4.55 14.26 1.72
C GLU A 27 5.59 13.97 2.81
N ARG A 28 6.03 15.04 3.48
CA ARG A 28 7.03 14.97 4.55
C ARG A 28 6.58 13.93 5.57
N PRO A 29 7.45 12.99 5.99
CA PRO A 29 7.07 12.00 6.98
C PRO A 29 6.48 12.69 8.21
N PRO A 30 5.36 12.19 8.75
CA PRO A 30 4.66 12.83 9.86
C PRO A 30 5.61 13.06 11.04
N ALA A 31 5.51 14.25 11.65
CA ALA A 31 6.38 14.65 12.76
C ALA A 31 6.20 13.79 14.03
N ASP A 32 5.05 13.12 14.14
CA ASP A 32 4.73 12.15 15.20
C ASP A 32 4.41 10.78 14.57
N GLU A 33 5.44 9.95 14.46
CA GLU A 33 5.37 8.61 13.87
C GLU A 33 4.48 7.64 14.70
N SER A 34 4.17 7.96 15.96
CA SER A 34 3.27 7.19 16.83
C SER A 34 1.80 7.22 16.36
N ARG A 35 1.46 8.19 15.51
CA ARG A 35 0.11 8.42 14.99
C ARG A 35 -0.01 8.19 13.49
N SER A 36 1.03 7.65 12.87
CA SER A 36 1.02 7.38 11.44
C SER A 36 -0.06 6.38 11.05
N VAL A 37 -0.84 6.72 10.03
CA VAL A 37 -1.93 5.90 9.52
C VAL A 37 -1.70 5.59 8.05
N ILE A 38 -1.93 4.34 7.69
CA ILE A 38 -2.04 3.86 6.32
C ILE A 38 -3.43 3.27 6.17
N TRP A 39 -4.00 3.35 4.97
CA TRP A 39 -5.20 2.58 4.67
C TRP A 39 -4.83 1.35 3.83
N GLN A 40 -5.59 0.28 4.03
CA GLN A 40 -5.43 -0.99 3.33
C GLN A 40 -6.76 -1.38 2.70
N LEU A 41 -6.72 -1.80 1.44
CA LEU A 41 -7.85 -2.42 0.77
C LEU A 41 -7.80 -3.92 1.06
N LEU A 42 -8.84 -4.43 1.70
CA LEU A 42 -8.95 -5.83 2.07
C LEU A 42 -10.03 -6.53 1.22
N SER A 43 -9.77 -7.79 0.87
CA SER A 43 -10.79 -8.68 0.33
C SER A 43 -11.75 -9.15 1.42
N ALA A 44 -12.82 -9.86 1.01
CA ALA A 44 -13.76 -10.51 1.91
C ALA A 44 -13.12 -11.53 2.89
N ASN A 45 -11.92 -12.06 2.58
CA ASN A 45 -11.19 -12.97 3.47
C ASN A 45 -10.04 -12.28 4.23
N ASN A 46 -10.15 -10.96 4.48
CA ASN A 46 -9.15 -10.15 5.18
C ASN A 46 -7.75 -10.16 4.56
N ARG A 47 -7.66 -10.49 3.27
CA ARG A 47 -6.38 -10.44 2.56
C ARG A 47 -6.17 -9.04 2.01
N GLU A 48 -5.01 -8.47 2.29
CA GLU A 48 -4.60 -7.18 1.71
C GLU A 48 -4.41 -7.32 0.20
N LEU A 49 -5.14 -6.49 -0.55
CA LEU A 49 -5.11 -6.42 -2.01
C LEU A 49 -4.20 -5.28 -2.46
N ALA A 50 -4.40 -4.10 -1.87
CA ALA A 50 -3.67 -2.87 -2.14
C ALA A 50 -3.66 -1.98 -0.89
N ARG A 51 -2.92 -0.87 -0.95
CA ARG A 51 -2.81 0.08 0.17
C ARG A 51 -2.48 1.47 -0.34
N SER A 52 -2.54 2.45 0.56
CA SER A 52 -2.11 3.81 0.29
C SER A 52 -0.67 3.88 -0.21
N ALA A 53 -0.43 4.76 -1.18
CA ALA A 53 0.92 5.09 -1.63
C ALA A 53 1.71 5.85 -0.54
N ASP A 54 1.03 6.72 0.21
CA ASP A 54 1.63 7.54 1.25
C ASP A 54 1.23 7.12 2.68
N ILE A 55 1.91 7.70 3.66
CA ILE A 55 1.70 7.52 5.10
C ILE A 55 1.15 8.83 5.65
N TYR A 56 0.01 8.76 6.31
CA TYR A 56 -0.72 9.93 6.80
C TYR A 56 -0.44 10.19 8.27
N ALA A 57 -0.52 11.46 8.68
CA ALA A 57 -0.30 11.87 10.07
C ALA A 57 -1.45 11.48 11.02
N ASP A 58 -2.63 11.21 10.48
CA ASP A 58 -3.84 10.89 11.24
C ASP A 58 -4.86 10.09 10.42
N PHE A 59 -5.87 9.57 11.12
CA PHE A 59 -6.94 8.78 10.53
C PHE A 59 -7.82 9.57 9.56
N ALA A 60 -8.07 10.85 9.83
CA ALA A 60 -8.92 11.67 8.98
C ALA A 60 -8.30 11.87 7.59
N SER A 61 -7.00 12.15 7.54
CA SER A 61 -6.20 12.29 6.33
C SER A 61 -6.13 10.98 5.55
N ALA A 62 -5.91 9.85 6.24
CA ALA A 62 -5.92 8.53 5.62
C ALA A 62 -7.31 8.18 5.05
N ARG A 63 -8.38 8.46 5.79
CA ARG A 63 -9.77 8.23 5.35
C ARG A 63 -10.09 9.09 4.12
N ALA A 64 -9.66 10.36 4.11
CA ALA A 64 -9.84 11.23 2.96
C ALA A 64 -9.13 10.72 1.71
N SER A 65 -7.89 10.21 1.83
CA SER A 65 -7.22 9.54 0.71
C SER A 65 -7.95 8.26 0.28
N ALA A 66 -8.42 7.43 1.21
CA ALA A 66 -9.17 6.22 0.86
C ALA A 66 -10.44 6.53 0.07
N VAL A 67 -11.19 7.58 0.46
CA VAL A 67 -12.35 8.09 -0.29
C VAL A 67 -11.94 8.53 -1.68
N ARG A 68 -10.91 9.39 -1.79
CA ARG A 68 -10.40 9.83 -3.10
C ARG A 68 -9.98 8.66 -3.98
N ALA A 69 -9.29 7.67 -3.42
CA ALA A 69 -8.86 6.48 -4.14
C ALA A 69 -10.07 5.68 -4.64
N ALA A 70 -11.09 5.45 -3.80
CA ALA A 70 -12.31 4.73 -4.19
C ALA A 70 -13.08 5.44 -5.32
N GLU A 71 -13.15 6.77 -5.30
CA GLU A 71 -13.89 7.57 -6.28
C GLU A 71 -13.11 7.82 -7.57
N ALA A 72 -11.84 8.21 -7.44
CA ALA A 72 -11.06 8.73 -8.56
C ALA A 72 -10.32 7.64 -9.33
N VAL A 73 -9.91 6.54 -8.70
CA VAL A 73 -9.17 5.47 -9.41
C VAL A 73 -10.02 4.83 -10.49
N ALA A 74 -11.32 4.65 -10.25
CA ALA A 74 -12.24 4.03 -11.21
C ALA A 74 -12.42 4.86 -12.49
N THR A 75 -12.25 6.18 -12.42
CA THR A 75 -12.55 7.11 -13.53
C THR A 75 -11.31 7.75 -14.15
N ARG A 76 -10.27 7.97 -13.34
CA ARG A 76 -9.06 8.74 -13.69
C ARG A 76 -7.77 8.01 -13.33
N GLY A 77 -7.85 6.82 -12.74
CA GLY A 77 -6.68 6.05 -12.33
C GLY A 77 -5.88 5.56 -13.53
N ASN A 78 -4.58 5.86 -13.54
CA ASN A 78 -3.63 5.27 -14.48
C ASN A 78 -2.77 4.22 -13.77
N VAL A 79 -2.82 2.97 -14.25
CA VAL A 79 -2.05 1.88 -13.66
C VAL A 79 -0.65 1.83 -14.27
N THR A 80 0.37 1.95 -13.44
CA THR A 80 1.75 1.71 -13.85
C THR A 80 2.25 0.36 -13.37
N LEU A 81 2.86 -0.38 -14.29
CA LEU A 81 3.40 -1.70 -14.10
C LEU A 81 4.91 -1.58 -13.83
N VAL A 82 5.40 -2.21 -12.76
CA VAL A 82 6.79 -2.07 -12.28
C VAL A 82 7.44 -3.44 -12.21
N SER A 83 8.70 -3.54 -12.62
CA SER A 83 9.52 -4.74 -12.51
C SER A 83 10.79 -4.43 -11.70
N ASP A 84 11.16 -5.33 -10.80
CA ASP A 84 12.45 -5.33 -10.11
C ASP A 84 13.34 -6.42 -10.70
N ASP A 85 14.04 -6.08 -11.78
CA ASP A 85 14.87 -7.00 -12.56
C ASP A 85 15.94 -7.70 -11.71
N ARG A 86 16.44 -7.03 -10.65
CA ARG A 86 17.43 -7.60 -9.74
C ARG A 86 16.89 -8.76 -8.91
N ARG A 87 15.58 -8.82 -8.71
CA ARG A 87 14.91 -9.79 -7.84
C ARG A 87 13.87 -10.64 -8.57
N GLY A 88 13.67 -10.41 -9.87
CA GLY A 88 12.66 -11.12 -10.67
C GLY A 88 11.26 -10.95 -10.12
N ALA A 89 10.92 -9.75 -9.63
CA ALA A 89 9.66 -9.49 -8.95
C ALA A 89 8.89 -8.36 -9.62
N TYR A 90 7.57 -8.44 -9.61
CA TYR A 90 6.70 -7.48 -10.27
C TYR A 90 5.83 -6.73 -9.26
N GLY A 91 5.58 -5.46 -9.50
CA GLY A 91 4.80 -4.56 -8.65
C GLY A 91 3.93 -3.63 -9.51
N TRP A 92 3.06 -2.87 -8.86
CA TRP A 92 2.21 -1.90 -9.56
C TRP A 92 1.80 -0.78 -8.62
N TYR A 93 1.45 0.35 -9.21
CA TYR A 93 0.81 1.46 -8.51
C TYR A 93 -0.20 2.14 -9.44
N VAL A 94 -1.07 2.94 -8.85
CA VAL A 94 -2.04 3.76 -9.57
C VAL A 94 -1.84 5.22 -9.22
N GLU A 95 -1.77 6.05 -10.25
CA GLU A 95 -1.76 7.49 -10.14
C GLU A 95 -3.13 8.07 -10.50
N VAL A 96 -3.52 9.12 -9.80
CA VAL A 96 -4.61 10.03 -10.20
C VAL A 96 -3.99 11.41 -10.33
N ASP A 97 -4.20 12.07 -11.46
CA ASP A 97 -3.62 13.40 -11.72
C ASP A 97 -2.09 13.46 -11.47
N GLN A 98 -1.37 12.38 -11.86
CA GLN A 98 0.08 12.19 -11.66
C GLN A 98 0.54 12.04 -10.20
N ILE A 99 -0.40 11.85 -9.27
CA ILE A 99 -0.10 11.61 -7.86
C ILE A 99 -0.36 10.13 -7.55
N PRO A 100 0.65 9.38 -7.09
CA PRO A 100 0.44 8.00 -6.65
C PRO A 100 -0.54 7.96 -5.48
N GLU A 101 -1.66 7.26 -5.64
CA GLU A 101 -2.67 7.12 -4.59
C GLU A 101 -2.68 5.68 -4.03
N VAL A 102 -2.44 4.69 -4.89
CA VAL A 102 -2.54 3.26 -4.53
C VAL A 102 -1.29 2.51 -4.97
N VAL A 103 -0.78 1.63 -4.12
CA VAL A 103 0.31 0.71 -4.45
C VAL A 103 -0.08 -0.73 -4.15
N CYS A 104 0.60 -1.67 -4.80
CA CYS A 104 0.44 -3.09 -4.52
C CYS A 104 0.72 -3.41 -3.04
N ALA A 105 -0.04 -4.33 -2.45
CA ALA A 105 0.21 -4.80 -1.08
C ALA A 105 1.53 -5.58 -0.96
N ARG A 106 1.96 -6.22 -2.05
CA ARG A 106 3.15 -7.07 -2.12
C ARG A 106 3.72 -7.11 -3.54
N TRP A 107 4.96 -7.56 -3.65
CA TRP A 107 5.57 -7.93 -4.92
C TRP A 107 5.10 -9.34 -5.35
N TYR A 108 4.96 -9.55 -6.65
CA TYR A 108 4.50 -10.78 -7.27
C TYR A 108 5.65 -11.47 -8.00
N VAL A 109 5.64 -12.80 -8.04
CA VAL A 109 6.69 -13.59 -8.72
C VAL A 109 6.39 -13.75 -10.21
N ALA A 110 5.12 -13.66 -10.61
CA ALA A 110 4.68 -13.81 -11.99
C ALA A 110 3.85 -12.62 -12.47
N GLU A 111 4.06 -12.24 -13.72
CA GLU A 111 3.30 -11.20 -14.43
C GLU A 111 1.79 -11.46 -14.41
N ARG A 112 1.37 -12.73 -14.56
CA ARG A 112 -0.04 -13.13 -14.51
C ARG A 112 -0.67 -12.85 -13.14
N GLU A 113 0.06 -13.13 -12.05
CA GLU A 113 -0.43 -12.87 -10.68
C GLU A 113 -0.57 -11.38 -10.43
N ARG A 114 0.38 -10.59 -10.94
CA ARG A 114 0.32 -9.14 -10.85
C ARG A 114 -0.90 -8.57 -11.56
N ARG A 115 -1.16 -8.97 -12.80
CA ARG A 115 -2.34 -8.52 -13.56
C ARG A 115 -3.63 -8.87 -12.83
N HIS A 116 -3.74 -10.12 -12.37
CA HIS A 116 -4.89 -10.54 -11.58
C HIS A 116 -5.08 -9.68 -10.31
N ALA A 117 -3.99 -9.32 -9.63
CA ALA A 117 -4.06 -8.46 -8.46
C ALA A 117 -4.44 -7.01 -8.78
N VAL A 118 -3.99 -6.47 -9.92
CA VAL A 118 -4.44 -5.16 -10.42
C VAL A 118 -5.95 -5.20 -10.65
N ASP A 119 -6.43 -6.14 -11.47
CA ASP A 119 -7.84 -6.25 -11.84
C ASP A 119 -8.73 -6.39 -10.60
N LEU A 120 -8.34 -7.27 -9.67
CA LEU A 120 -9.07 -7.48 -8.42
C LEU A 120 -9.09 -6.22 -7.54
N SER A 121 -7.98 -5.48 -7.46
CA SER A 121 -7.90 -4.27 -6.65
C SER A 121 -8.75 -3.13 -7.23
N LEU A 122 -8.68 -2.93 -8.55
CA LEU A 122 -9.47 -1.90 -9.24
C LEU A 122 -10.97 -2.19 -9.19
N ALA A 123 -11.37 -3.45 -9.33
CA ALA A 123 -12.76 -3.86 -9.18
C ALA A 123 -13.29 -3.71 -7.74
N SER A 124 -12.41 -3.86 -6.74
CA SER A 124 -12.79 -3.83 -5.32
C SER A 124 -12.83 -2.41 -4.73
N LEU A 125 -11.98 -1.49 -5.22
CA LEU A 125 -11.90 -0.11 -4.73
C LEU A 125 -13.25 0.63 -4.65
N PRO A 126 -14.06 0.71 -5.72
CA PRO A 126 -15.32 1.47 -5.68
C PRO A 126 -16.39 0.79 -4.82
N LEU A 127 -16.22 -0.49 -4.47
CA LEU A 127 -17.13 -1.26 -3.63
C LEU A 127 -16.69 -1.29 -2.16
N ALA A 128 -15.53 -0.75 -1.84
CA ALA A 128 -14.93 -0.85 -0.53
C ALA A 128 -15.73 -0.05 0.51
N GLN A 129 -16.04 -0.70 1.64
CA GLN A 129 -16.55 0.00 2.81
C GLN A 129 -15.38 0.60 3.58
N ILE A 130 -15.44 1.90 3.82
CA ILE A 130 -14.40 2.63 4.54
C ILE A 130 -14.71 2.55 6.03
N ALA A 131 -13.72 2.09 6.82
CA ALA A 131 -13.87 1.97 8.27
C ALA A 131 -14.10 3.33 8.94
N GLU A 132 -14.76 3.31 10.10
CA GLU A 132 -15.00 4.50 10.95
C GLU A 132 -13.88 4.74 11.99
N GLY A 133 -12.84 3.89 12.01
CA GLY A 133 -11.70 4.06 12.90
C GLY A 133 -10.44 3.32 12.44
N ALA A 134 -9.29 3.75 12.96
CA ALA A 134 -8.01 3.09 12.74
C ALA A 134 -7.84 1.90 13.69
N ARG A 135 -7.25 0.81 13.19
CA ARG A 135 -6.75 -0.28 14.03
C ARG A 135 -5.29 -0.03 14.36
N GLN A 136 -4.89 -0.27 15.62
CA GLN A 136 -3.48 -0.26 15.96
C GLN A 136 -2.78 -1.43 15.28
N TYR A 137 -1.64 -1.17 14.65
CA TYR A 137 -0.78 -2.23 14.14
C TYR A 137 -0.18 -2.98 15.32
N VAL A 138 -0.64 -4.21 15.53
CA VAL A 138 -0.06 -5.14 16.50
C VAL A 138 0.90 -6.04 15.72
N GLU A 139 2.19 -5.94 16.01
CA GLU A 139 3.16 -6.89 15.50
C GLU A 139 2.86 -8.25 16.13
N TRP A 140 2.27 -9.17 15.36
CA TRP A 140 2.05 -10.52 15.83
C TRP A 140 3.40 -11.23 15.89
N GLN A 141 4.03 -11.21 17.05
CA GLN A 141 5.15 -12.11 17.33
C GLN A 141 4.58 -13.53 17.41
N ALA A 142 4.74 -14.31 16.34
CA ALA A 142 4.60 -15.75 16.44
C ALA A 142 5.75 -16.25 17.32
N THR A 143 5.51 -16.37 18.63
CA THR A 143 6.42 -17.06 19.54
C THR A 143 6.45 -18.52 19.10
N ALA A 144 7.46 -18.89 18.31
CA ALA A 144 7.70 -20.30 18.02
C ALA A 144 7.96 -21.01 19.36
N PRO A 145 7.26 -22.12 19.69
CA PRO A 145 7.60 -22.88 20.88
C PRO A 145 9.04 -23.36 20.74
N ARG A 146 9.88 -23.06 21.74
CA ARG A 146 11.20 -23.68 21.88
C ARG A 146 10.97 -25.18 22.02
N VAL A 147 11.21 -25.94 20.96
CA VAL A 147 11.35 -27.39 21.05
C VAL A 147 12.56 -27.63 21.94
N ALA A 148 12.32 -28.08 23.18
CA ALA A 148 13.37 -28.55 24.05
C ALA A 148 13.93 -29.84 23.44
N LEU A 149 15.14 -29.77 22.90
CA LEU A 149 15.94 -30.96 22.61
C LEU A 149 16.17 -31.69 23.95
N ARG A 150 15.67 -32.92 24.03
CA ARG A 150 16.05 -33.90 25.05
C ARG A 150 17.03 -34.88 24.44
#